data_AF-A0A530L8P3-F1
#
_entry.id   AF-A0A530L8P3-F1
#
_cell.length_a   1.000
_cell.length_b   1.000
_cell.length_c   1.000
_cell.angle_alpha   90.00
_cell.angle_beta   90.00
_cell.angle_gamma   90.00
#
_symmetry.space_group_name_H-M   'P 1'
#
loop_
_entity.id
_entity.type
_entity.pdbx_description
1 polymer ?
#
loop_
_entity_poly.entity_id
_entity_poly.type
_entity_poly.pdbx_seq_one_letter_code
_entity_poly.pdbx_strand_id
1 'polypeptide(L)'
;VSLSNVVKTVCASPITQALPAADPFADLPAPPATNPCQNGNQSTLQPGTYCKGLSLSGNVTLSPGIYVIEGGDFKASSNANISGEGVVIYLAGTSGV
;
A
#
# COMPACT_ATOMS: atom_id res chain seq x y z
N VAL A 1 -16.81 -14.63 -4.46
CA VAL A 1 -16.02 -15.55 -3.61
C VAL A 1 -15.69 -14.80 -2.34
N SER A 2 -16.18 -15.27 -1.19
CA SER A 2 -15.90 -14.64 0.10
C SER A 2 -14.46 -14.95 0.51
N LEU A 3 -13.61 -13.92 0.62
CA LEU A 3 -12.17 -14.03 0.96
C LEU A 3 -11.91 -14.17 2.48
N SER A 4 -12.83 -14.75 3.25
CA SER A 4 -12.77 -14.75 4.72
C SER A 4 -11.80 -15.76 5.35
N ASN A 5 -10.84 -16.33 4.62
CA ASN A 5 -9.77 -17.12 5.24
C ASN A 5 -8.54 -16.21 5.47
N VAL A 6 -8.55 -15.45 6.55
CA VAL A 6 -7.36 -14.73 6.98
C VAL A 6 -6.36 -15.78 7.49
N VAL A 7 -5.34 -16.10 6.70
CA VAL A 7 -4.24 -16.96 7.16
C VAL A 7 -3.52 -16.20 8.28
N LYS A 8 -3.89 -16.51 9.53
CA LYS A 8 -3.20 -15.97 10.69
C LYS A 8 -1.91 -16.75 10.86
N THR A 9 -0.79 -16.17 10.45
CA THR A 9 0.53 -16.66 10.82
C THR A 9 0.72 -16.45 12.32
N VAL A 10 0.41 -17.47 13.13
CA VAL A 10 0.67 -17.44 14.57
C VAL A 10 2.16 -17.72 14.77
N CYS A 11 2.96 -16.68 14.88
CA CYS A 11 4.38 -16.81 15.22
C CYS A 11 4.52 -16.97 16.74
N ALA A 12 5.08 -18.11 17.20
CA ALA A 12 5.35 -18.35 18.63
C ALA A 12 6.41 -17.39 19.20
N SER A 13 7.31 -16.92 18.34
CA SER A 13 8.34 -15.93 18.65
C SER A 13 8.82 -15.25 17.35
N PRO A 14 9.38 -14.03 17.41
CA PRO A 14 10.07 -13.44 16.26
C PRO A 14 11.21 -14.36 15.81
N ILE A 15 11.27 -14.68 14.51
CA ILE A 15 12.39 -15.40 13.91
C ILE A 15 13.34 -14.37 13.28
N THR A 16 14.62 -14.46 13.60
CA THR A 16 15.68 -13.66 12.95
C THR A 16 16.29 -14.47 11.81
N GLN A 17 16.84 -13.77 10.80
CA GLN A 17 17.47 -14.39 9.61
C GLN A 17 16.54 -15.30 8.79
N ALA A 18 15.23 -15.08 8.86
CA ALA A 18 14.29 -15.74 7.96
C ALA A 18 14.50 -15.26 6.52
N LEU A 19 14.24 -16.14 5.55
CA LEU A 19 14.14 -15.73 4.16
C LEU A 19 13.01 -14.70 4.01
N PRO A 20 13.12 -13.74 3.06
CA PRO A 20 12.02 -12.86 2.72
C PRO A 20 10.76 -13.68 2.44
N ALA A 21 9.64 -13.27 3.04
CA ALA A 21 8.36 -13.88 2.73
C ALA A 21 8.03 -13.63 1.25
N ALA A 22 7.53 -14.66 0.55
CA ALA A 22 6.99 -14.48 -0.79
C ALA A 22 5.79 -13.52 -0.75
N ASP A 23 5.63 -12.72 -1.80
CA ASP A 23 4.47 -11.84 -1.93
C ASP A 23 3.19 -12.68 -2.07
N PRO A 24 2.24 -12.60 -1.11
CA PRO A 24 1.00 -13.38 -1.16
C PRO A 24 0.10 -13.01 -2.35
N PHE A 25 0.37 -11.89 -3.03
CA PHE A 25 -0.38 -11.42 -4.20
C PHE A 25 0.42 -11.47 -5.50
N ALA A 26 1.58 -12.17 -5.53
CA ALA A 26 2.44 -12.26 -6.72
C ALA A 26 1.73 -12.79 -7.98
N ASP A 27 0.74 -13.67 -7.81
CA ASP A 27 -0.01 -14.27 -8.93
C ASP A 27 -1.14 -13.38 -9.46
N LEU A 28 -1.42 -12.24 -8.82
CA LEU A 28 -2.45 -11.31 -9.27
C LEU A 28 -1.92 -10.37 -10.35
N PRO A 29 -2.73 -10.04 -11.37
CA PRO A 29 -2.33 -9.02 -12.35
C PRO A 29 -2.15 -7.66 -11.66
N ALA A 30 -1.12 -6.93 -12.09
CA ALA A 30 -0.89 -5.57 -11.64
C ALA A 30 -2.14 -4.70 -11.87
N PRO A 31 -2.59 -3.90 -10.88
CA PRO A 31 -3.67 -2.96 -11.07
C PRO A 31 -3.34 -1.95 -12.18
N PRO A 32 -4.32 -1.54 -13.01
CA PRO A 32 -4.08 -0.56 -14.06
C PRO A 32 -3.74 0.80 -13.44
N ALA A 33 -2.64 1.41 -13.91
CA ALA A 33 -2.34 2.80 -13.59
C ALA A 33 -3.34 3.73 -14.29
N THR A 34 -3.86 4.71 -13.56
CA THR A 34 -4.80 5.72 -14.04
C THR A 34 -4.08 7.03 -14.35
N ASN A 35 -4.43 7.67 -15.46
CA ASN A 35 -3.98 9.03 -15.80
C ASN A 35 -5.16 10.02 -15.75
N PRO A 36 -4.96 11.26 -15.27
CA PRO A 36 -3.72 11.82 -14.74
C PRO A 36 -3.40 11.33 -13.32
N CYS A 37 -2.14 11.47 -12.92
CA CYS A 37 -1.69 11.18 -11.56
C CYS A 37 -2.40 12.06 -10.52
N GLN A 38 -2.70 11.49 -9.36
CA GLN A 38 -3.37 12.14 -8.24
C GLN A 38 -2.40 12.97 -7.39
N ASN A 39 -2.95 13.99 -6.71
CA ASN A 39 -2.21 14.78 -5.73
C ASN A 39 -2.30 14.15 -4.33
N GLY A 40 -1.15 13.84 -3.73
CA GLY A 40 -1.01 13.24 -2.40
C GLY A 40 -1.10 14.21 -1.21
N ASN A 41 -1.12 15.52 -1.46
CA ASN A 41 -1.12 16.53 -0.40
C ASN A 41 -2.54 16.94 0.03
N GLN A 42 -3.30 16.00 0.59
CA GLN A 42 -4.68 16.21 1.06
C GLN A 42 -4.96 15.39 2.33
N SER A 43 -5.88 15.87 3.17
CA SER A 43 -6.33 15.11 4.37
C SER A 43 -7.19 13.90 4.02
N THR A 44 -7.82 13.89 2.84
CA THR A 44 -8.54 12.73 2.33
C THR A 44 -8.07 12.44 0.92
N LEU A 45 -7.59 11.21 0.70
CA LEU A 45 -7.08 10.77 -0.59
C LEU A 45 -8.09 9.85 -1.28
N GLN A 46 -8.17 9.98 -2.60
CA GLN A 46 -8.99 9.12 -3.46
C GLN A 46 -8.13 8.02 -4.09
N PRO A 47 -8.70 6.85 -4.40
CA PRO A 47 -7.98 5.81 -5.11
C PRO A 47 -7.53 6.29 -6.48
N GLY A 48 -6.41 5.75 -6.96
CA GLY A 48 -5.78 6.14 -8.22
C GLY A 48 -4.26 6.05 -8.17
N THR A 49 -3.60 6.58 -9.20
CA THR A 49 -2.14 6.53 -9.34
C THR A 49 -1.46 7.77 -8.79
N TYR A 50 -0.45 7.56 -7.95
CA TYR A 50 0.43 8.59 -7.37
C TYR A 50 1.82 8.43 -7.97
N CYS A 51 2.09 9.22 -9.00
CA CYS A 51 3.37 9.24 -9.70
C CYS A 51 4.33 10.14 -8.92
N LYS A 52 5.54 9.65 -8.60
CA LYS A 52 6.56 10.22 -7.67
C LYS A 52 6.43 9.76 -6.22
N GLY A 53 5.80 8.62 -5.98
CA GLY A 53 5.57 8.12 -4.63
C GLY A 53 4.46 8.85 -3.88
N LEU A 54 4.28 8.50 -2.61
CA LEU A 54 3.27 9.07 -1.74
C LEU A 54 3.82 9.24 -0.33
N SER A 55 4.06 10.49 0.08
CA SER A 55 4.52 10.83 1.43
C SER A 55 3.38 11.46 2.23
N LEU A 56 2.94 10.78 3.28
CA LEU A 56 1.82 11.18 4.13
C LEU A 56 2.32 11.72 5.48
N SER A 57 1.65 12.75 5.99
CA SER A 57 1.90 13.34 7.30
C SER A 57 0.60 13.84 7.95
N GLY A 58 0.57 13.92 9.28
CA GLY A 58 -0.64 14.26 10.02
C GLY A 58 -1.78 13.25 9.83
N ASN A 59 -3.02 13.70 9.95
CA ASN A 59 -4.19 12.84 9.82
C ASN A 59 -4.63 12.72 8.35
N VAL A 60 -4.52 11.52 7.78
CA VAL A 60 -4.89 11.21 6.40
C VAL A 60 -5.93 10.09 6.37
N THR A 61 -7.03 10.31 5.67
CA THR A 61 -8.07 9.30 5.42
C THR A 61 -7.98 8.81 3.98
N LEU A 62 -7.95 7.51 3.79
CA LEU A 62 -7.97 6.86 2.48
C LEU A 62 -9.40 6.37 2.21
N SER A 63 -9.97 6.82 1.09
CA SER A 63 -11.25 6.28 0.62
C SER A 63 -11.06 4.83 0.14
N PRO A 64 -12.08 3.97 0.25
CA PRO A 64 -11.97 2.57 -0.19
C PRO A 64 -11.54 2.48 -1.67
N GLY A 65 -10.60 1.59 -1.98
CA GLY A 65 -10.09 1.39 -3.34
C GLY A 65 -8.59 1.10 -3.43
N ILE A 66 -8.07 1.14 -4.66
CA ILE A 66 -6.69 0.78 -4.98
C ILE A 66 -5.86 2.06 -5.20
N TYR A 67 -4.71 2.13 -4.53
CA TYR A 67 -3.73 3.21 -4.62
C TYR A 67 -2.46 2.67 -5.27
N VAL A 68 -2.19 3.10 -6.50
CA VAL A 68 -0.99 2.69 -7.26
C VAL A 68 0.11 3.71 -7.02
N ILE A 69 1.17 3.32 -6.34
CA ILE A 69 2.30 4.19 -5.99
C ILE A 69 3.44 3.93 -6.98
N GLU A 70 3.69 4.88 -7.88
CA GLU A 70 4.64 4.72 -8.98
C GLU A 70 5.78 5.72 -8.86
N GLY A 71 7.00 5.31 -9.23
CA GLY A 71 8.16 6.21 -9.33
C GLY A 71 8.62 6.81 -8.00
N GLY A 72 8.35 6.13 -6.88
CA GLY A 72 8.80 6.54 -5.54
C GLY A 72 8.25 5.63 -4.44
N ASP A 73 8.52 6.01 -3.18
CA ASP A 73 8.15 5.24 -2.00
C ASP A 73 6.74 5.58 -1.48
N PHE A 74 6.10 4.62 -0.81
CA PHE A 74 5.03 4.91 0.13
C PHE A 74 5.64 5.21 1.50
N LYS A 75 5.53 6.46 1.95
CA LYS A 75 6.20 6.95 3.15
C LYS A 75 5.20 7.56 4.13
N ALA A 76 5.20 7.08 5.37
CA ALA A 76 4.52 7.73 6.48
C ALA A 76 5.54 8.55 7.29
N SER A 77 5.38 9.87 7.37
CA SER A 77 6.29 10.80 8.05
C SER A 77 5.58 11.61 9.14
N SER A 78 6.31 12.07 10.16
CA SER A 78 5.88 13.08 11.16
C SER A 78 4.45 12.92 11.70
N ASN A 79 4.27 12.06 12.71
CA ASN A 79 2.97 11.82 13.38
C ASN A 79 1.83 11.47 12.40
N ALA A 80 2.13 10.72 11.34
CA ALA A 80 1.13 10.27 10.39
C ALA A 80 0.12 9.33 11.08
N ASN A 81 -1.15 9.73 11.09
CA ASN A 81 -2.29 8.87 11.44
C ASN A 81 -3.07 8.60 10.15
N ILE A 82 -2.88 7.40 9.59
CA ILE A 82 -3.48 7.00 8.32
C ILE A 82 -4.62 6.02 8.64
N SER A 83 -5.81 6.32 8.16
CA SER A 83 -7.01 5.50 8.37
C SER A 83 -7.76 5.27 7.06
N GLY A 84 -8.45 4.13 6.95
CA GLY A 84 -9.23 3.78 5.77
C GLY A 84 -9.63 2.31 5.80
N GLU A 85 -10.81 2.01 5.27
CA GLU A 85 -11.34 0.66 5.15
C GLU A 85 -11.42 0.24 3.68
N GLY A 86 -11.15 -1.03 3.37
CA GLY A 86 -11.20 -1.52 1.99
C GLY A 86 -10.14 -0.89 1.07
N VAL A 87 -8.96 -0.58 1.63
CA VAL A 87 -7.85 0.06 0.91
C VAL A 87 -6.81 -0.97 0.52
N VAL A 88 -6.35 -0.92 -0.73
CA VAL A 88 -5.20 -1.67 -1.23
C VAL A 88 -4.13 -0.69 -1.67
N ILE A 89 -2.92 -0.83 -1.11
CA ILE A 89 -1.74 -0.09 -1.55
C ILE A 89 -0.93 -1.01 -2.47
N TYR A 90 -0.76 -0.62 -3.73
CA TYR A 90 0.07 -1.32 -4.70
C TYR A 90 1.32 -0.50 -4.99
N LEU A 91 2.50 -1.08 -4.74
CA LEU A 91 3.78 -0.43 -4.97
C LEU A 91 4.29 -0.84 -6.37
N ALA A 92 4.16 0.06 -7.34
CA ALA A 92 4.55 -0.17 -8.73
C ALA A 92 6.03 0.14 -9.01
N GLY A 93 6.78 0.57 -8.00
CA GLY A 93 8.23 0.81 -8.10
C GLY A 93 9.03 -0.50 -8.13
N THR A 94 10.24 -0.45 -8.70
CA THR A 94 11.21 -1.54 -8.56
C THR A 94 11.54 -1.69 -7.08
N SER A 95 11.02 -2.73 -6.43
CA SER A 95 11.53 -3.13 -5.13
C SER A 95 13.01 -3.45 -5.33
N GLY A 96 13.88 -2.70 -4.66
CA GLY A 96 15.29 -3.04 -4.58
C GLY A 96 15.41 -4.39 -3.88
N VAL A 97 15.48 -5.45 -4.67
CA VAL A 97 16.04 -6.75 -4.29
C VAL A 97 17.48 -6.81 -4.73
#